data_AF-A0A8J7CAZ4-F1
#
_entry.id   AF-A0A8J7CAZ4-F1
#
_cell.length_a   1.000
_cell.length_b   1.000
_cell.length_c   1.000
_cell.angle_alpha   90.00
_cell.angle_beta   90.00
_cell.angle_gamma   90.00
#
_symmetry.space_group_name_H-M   'P 1'
#
loop_
_entity.id
_entity.type
_entity.pdbx_description
1 polymer ?
#
loop_
_entity_poly.entity_id
_entity_poly.type
_entity_poly.pdbx_seq_one_letter_code
_entity_poly.pdbx_strand_id
1 'polypeptide(L)' 'MHTKKITFENASGHKLAALLDLPVDDAPIAYALFT' A
#
# COMPACT_ATOMS: atom_id res chain seq x y z
N MET A 1 3.46 4.66 14.18
CA MET A 1 2.89 4.03 12.98
C MET A 1 2.87 5.07 11.89
N HIS A 2 3.44 4.77 10.71
CA HIS A 2 3.51 5.74 9.60
C HIS A 2 2.52 5.32 8.51
N THR A 3 1.48 6.12 8.27
CA THR A 3 0.49 5.82 7.22
C THR A 3 0.82 6.61 5.95
N LYS A 4 0.92 5.94 4.81
CA LYS A 4 1.15 6.56 3.50
C LYS A 4 -0.06 6.34 2.60
N LYS A 5 -0.61 7.43 2.07
CA LYS A 5 -1.63 7.35 1.02
C LYS A 5 -0.96 7.10 -0.32
N ILE A 6 -1.38 6.04 -1.00
CA ILE A 6 -0.89 5.70 -2.34
C ILE A 6 -2.05 5.65 -3.32
N THR A 7 -1.76 5.99 -4.57
CA THR A 7 -2.68 5.84 -5.69
C THR A 7 -2.00 5.03 -6.77
N PHE A 8 -2.68 4.01 -7.27
CA PHE A 8 -2.17 3.11 -8.30
C PHE A 8 -3.28 2.73 -9.27
N GLU A 9 -2.90 2.28 -10.45
CA GLU A 9 -3.82 1.75 -11.46
C GLU A 9 -3.91 0.24 -11.28
N ASN A 10 -5.13 -0.32 -11.28
CA ASN A 10 -5.31 -1.76 -11.21
C ASN A 10 -5.18 -2.41 -12.60
N ALA A 11 -5.18 -3.75 -12.67
CA ALA A 11 -5.04 -4.49 -13.92
C ALA A 11 -6.14 -4.19 -14.97
N SER A 12 -7.26 -3.60 -14.55
CA SER A 12 -8.37 -3.19 -15.43
C SER A 12 -8.29 -1.73 -15.88
N GLY A 13 -7.25 -0.98 -15.50
CA GLY A 13 -7.07 0.42 -15.86
C GLY A 13 -7.77 1.42 -14.94
N HIS A 14 -8.33 0.98 -13.81
CA HIS A 14 -8.98 1.86 -12.84
C HIS A 14 -7.98 2.43 -11.85
N LYS A 15 -8.04 3.75 -11.62
CA LYS A 15 -7.27 4.42 -10.56
C LYS A 15 -7.91 4.15 -9.21
N LEU A 16 -7.15 3.50 -8.33
CA LEU A 16 -7.52 3.19 -6.96
C LEU A 16 -6.66 3.99 -5.98
N ALA A 17 -7.21 4.28 -4.81
CA ALA A 17 -6.50 4.88 -3.69
C ALA A 17 -6.51 3.93 -2.50
N ALA A 18 -5.35 3.75 -1.87
CA ALA A 18 -5.20 2.92 -0.67
C ALA A 18 -4.40 3.67 0.41
N LEU A 19 -4.64 3.27 1.66
CA LEU A 19 -3.83 3.68 2.80
C LEU A 19 -2.92 2.51 3.15
N LEU A 20 -1.61 2.75 3.10
CA LEU A 20 -0.59 1.78 3.46
C LEU A 20 -0.04 2.14 4.84
N ASP A 21 -0.32 1.31 5.83
CA ASP A 21 0.30 1.43 7.15
C ASP A 21 1.68 0.77 7.12
N LEU A 22 2.71 1.58 7.36
CA LEU A 22 4.10 1.17 7.43
C LEU A 22 4.51 0.97 8.91
N PRO A 23 5.30 -0.08 9.20
CA PRO A 23 5.89 -0.26 10.51
C PRO A 23 6.90 0.85 10.82
N VAL A 24 7.15 1.06 12.10
CA VAL A 24 7.98 2.17 12.60
C VAL A 24 9.46 2.02 12.22
N ASP A 25 9.91 0.80 11.94
CA ASP A 25 11.33 0.46 11.75
C ASP A 25 11.80 0.40 10.28
N ASP A 26 11.02 0.95 9.34
CA ASP A 26 11.27 0.91 7.87
C ASP A 26 11.48 -0.50 7.27
N ALA A 27 11.40 -1.56 8.08
CA ALA A 27 11.54 -2.96 7.72
C ALA A 27 10.24 -3.72 8.02
N PRO A 28 9.30 -3.80 7.06
CA PRO A 28 8.07 -4.53 7.25
C PRO A 28 8.31 -6.04 7.34
N ILE A 29 7.65 -6.66 8.32
CA ILE A 29 7.71 -8.10 8.61
C ILE A 29 6.97 -8.91 7.52
N ALA A 30 6.02 -8.29 6.80
CA ALA A 30 5.34 -8.87 5.63
C ALA A 30 4.69 -7.78 4.76
N TYR A 31 4.54 -8.07 3.45
CA TYR A 31 3.74 -7.28 2.51
C TYR A 31 2.52 -8.09 2.06
N ALA A 32 1.33 -7.51 2.13
CA ALA A 32 0.13 -8.09 1.55
C ALA A 32 -0.06 -7.54 0.12
N LEU A 33 0.13 -8.39 -0.88
CA LEU A 33 -0.23 -8.11 -2.27
C LEU A 33 -1.67 -8.60 -2.47
N PHE A 34 -2.59 -7.70 -2.77
CA PHE A 34 -3.93 -8.06 -3.20
C PHE A 34 -3.95 -8.07 -4.74
N THR A 35 -4.21 -9.24 -5.32
CA THR A 35 -4.40 -9.48 -6.76
C THR A 35 -5.83 -9.20 -7.20
#